data_AF-A4F9Z4-F1
#
_entry.id   AF-A4F9Z4-F1
#
_cell.length_a   1.000
_cell.length_b   1.000
_cell.length_c   1.000
_cell.angle_alpha   90.00
_cell.angle_beta   90.00
_cell.angle_gamma   90.00
#
_symmetry.space_group_name_H-M   'P 1'
#
loop_
_entity.id
_entity.type
_entity.pdbx_description
1 polymer ?
#
loop_
_entity_poly.entity_id
_entity_poly.type
_entity_poly.pdbx_seq_one_letter_code
_entity_poly.pdbx_strand_id
1 'polypeptide(L)' 'MTPRVFGLAWPDENGEPDADNVCIWGMELPESAVLYWQDDNGRSQFAVFESVERAAARYGRAFNLVLHRP' A
#
# COMPACT_ATOMS: atom_id res chain seq x y z
N MET A 1 -15.50 -13.26 -6.59
CA MET A 1 -15.18 -11.92 -6.05
C MET A 1 -13.83 -11.54 -6.59
N THR A 2 -13.72 -10.39 -7.28
CA THR A 2 -12.44 -9.91 -7.82
C THR A 2 -11.77 -9.08 -6.74
N PRO A 3 -10.53 -9.41 -6.31
CA PRO A 3 -9.84 -8.60 -5.31
C PRO A 3 -9.56 -7.20 -5.85
N ARG A 4 -9.75 -6.17 -5.01
CA ARG A 4 -9.43 -4.78 -5.40
C ARG A 4 -7.99 -4.50 -5.00
N VAL A 5 -7.15 -4.21 -5.98
CA VAL A 5 -5.73 -3.93 -5.74
C VAL A 5 -5.57 -2.48 -5.30
N PHE A 6 -4.64 -2.22 -4.40
CA PHE A 6 -4.20 -0.89 -4.05
C PHE A 6 -2.68 -0.89 -3.83
N GLY A 7 -2.07 0.29 -3.80
CA GLY A 7 -0.65 0.46 -3.55
C GLY A 7 -0.38 1.61 -2.59
N LEU A 8 0.83 1.65 -2.05
CA LEU A 8 1.40 2.84 -1.43
C LEU A 8 2.61 3.28 -2.26
N ALA A 9 2.53 4.50 -2.80
CA ALA A 9 3.50 5.07 -3.72
C ALA A 9 4.18 6.31 -3.14
N TRP A 10 5.32 6.70 -3.70
CA TRP A 10 5.86 8.01 -3.40
C TRP A 10 4.90 9.12 -3.85
N PRO A 11 4.78 10.23 -3.10
CA PRO A 11 4.07 11.40 -3.57
C PRO A 11 4.83 12.06 -4.73
N ASP A 12 4.10 12.53 -5.73
CA ASP A 12 4.59 13.41 -6.77
C ASP A 12 4.75 14.86 -6.28
N GLU A 13 5.04 15.80 -7.18
CA GLU A 13 5.18 17.23 -6.86
C GLU A 13 3.89 17.89 -6.33
N ASN A 14 2.73 17.26 -6.53
CA ASN A 14 1.42 17.72 -6.07
C ASN A 14 0.97 17.01 -4.78
N GLY A 15 1.74 16.05 -4.28
CA GLY A 15 1.37 15.21 -3.13
C GLY A 15 0.44 14.05 -3.48
N GLU A 16 0.22 13.80 -4.77
CA GLU A 16 -0.59 12.70 -5.29
C GLU A 16 0.27 11.43 -5.48
N PRO A 17 -0.31 10.22 -5.47
CA PRO A 17 0.48 9.00 -5.62
C PRO A 17 1.09 8.89 -7.04
N ASP A 18 2.41 8.73 -7.11
CA ASP A 18 3.11 8.40 -8.36
C ASP A 18 2.89 6.93 -8.73
N ALA A 19 2.05 6.69 -9.73
CA ALA A 19 1.67 5.34 -10.16
C ALA A 19 2.82 4.49 -10.69
N ASP A 20 3.91 5.11 -11.17
CA ASP A 20 5.10 4.40 -11.65
C ASP A 20 6.04 4.00 -10.50
N ASN A 21 5.83 4.56 -9.30
CA ASN A 21 6.70 4.41 -8.13
C ASN A 21 5.96 3.83 -6.91
N VAL A 22 5.18 2.76 -7.12
CA VAL A 22 4.51 2.01 -6.03
C VAL A 22 5.52 1.12 -5.30
N CYS A 23 5.70 1.35 -4.00
CA CYS A 23 6.66 0.63 -3.15
C CYS A 23 6.06 -0.56 -2.41
N ILE A 24 4.79 -0.47 -2.03
CA ILE A 24 4.07 -1.51 -1.29
C ILE A 24 2.78 -1.82 -2.04
N TRP A 25 2.52 -3.09 -2.31
CA TRP A 25 1.30 -3.53 -2.95
C TRP A 25 0.35 -4.15 -1.93
N GLY A 26 -0.95 -4.03 -2.19
CA GLY A 26 -1.96 -4.60 -1.32
C GLY A 26 -3.22 -5.04 -2.05
N MET A 27 -4.01 -5.80 -1.32
CA MET A 27 -5.28 -6.35 -1.75
C MET A 27 -6.36 -6.04 -0.71
N GLU A 28 -7.42 -5.36 -1.15
CA GLU A 28 -8.61 -5.11 -0.36
C GLU A 28 -9.57 -6.31 -0.47
N LEU A 29 -10.05 -6.75 0.69
CA LEU A 29 -11.02 -7.81 0.92
C LEU A 29 -12.27 -7.20 1.57
N PRO A 30 -13.41 -7.92 1.63
CA PRO A 30 -14.65 -7.35 2.18
C PRO A 30 -14.55 -6.80 3.60
N GLU A 31 -13.67 -7.38 4.42
CA GLU A 31 -13.54 -7.06 5.85
C GLU A 31 -12.08 -6.81 6.27
N SER A 32 -11.16 -6.73 5.31
CA SER A 32 -9.73 -6.55 5.61
C SER A 32 -8.94 -6.03 4.41
N ALA A 33 -7.68 -5.68 4.65
CA ALA A 33 -6.70 -5.39 3.64
C ALA A 33 -5.39 -6.12 3.95
N VAL A 34 -4.75 -6.67 2.93
CA VAL A 34 -3.44 -7.32 3.05
C VAL A 34 -2.42 -6.48 2.30
N LEU A 35 -1.33 -6.11 2.97
CA LEU A 35 -0.14 -5.53 2.35
C LEU A 35 0.92 -6.60 2.12
N TYR A 36 1.68 -6.42 1.05
CA TYR A 36 2.84 -7.22 0.68
C TYR A 36 3.96 -6.31 0.16
N TRP A 37 5.18 -6.51 0.65
CA TRP A 37 6.38 -5.84 0.14
C TRP A 37 7.62 -6.71 0.35
N GLN A 38 8.74 -6.32 -0.25
CA GLN A 38 10.05 -6.90 0.04
C GLN A 38 10.89 -5.91 0.86
N ASP A 39 11.60 -6.40 1.86
CA ASP A 39 12.62 -5.61 2.55
C ASP A 39 13.93 -5.53 1.74
N ASP A 40 14.87 -4.71 2.20
CA ASP A 40 16.16 -4.49 1.52
C ASP A 40 17.02 -5.77 1.38
N ASN A 41 16.69 -6.84 2.10
CA ASN A 41 17.34 -8.14 2.00
C ASN A 41 16.59 -9.10 1.06
N GLY A 42 15.59 -8.61 0.33
CA GLY A 42 14.73 -9.41 -0.55
C GLY A 42 13.76 -10.31 0.21
N ARG A 43 13.56 -10.13 1.51
CA ARG A 43 12.61 -10.96 2.27
C ARG A 43 11.20 -10.41 2.07
N SER A 44 10.30 -11.31 1.70
CA SER A 44 8.88 -11.00 1.61
C SER A 44 8.30 -10.72 3.00
N GLN A 45 7.61 -9.60 3.12
CA GLN A 45 6.88 -9.17 4.29
C GLN A 45 5.40 -9.02 3.95
N PHE A 46 4.54 -9.26 4.93
CA PHE A 46 3.11 -9.00 4.78
C PHE A 46 2.52 -8.50 6.09
N ALA A 47 1.43 -7.75 5.98
CA ALA A 47 0.68 -7.27 7.14
C ALA A 47 -0.83 -7.24 6.80
N VAL A 48 -1.66 -7.56 7.78
CA VAL A 48 -3.11 -7.58 7.64
C VAL A 48 -3.73 -6.46 8.47
N PHE A 49 -4.68 -5.76 7.88
CA PHE A 49 -5.39 -4.64 8.48
C PHE A 49 -6.90 -4.80 8.32
N GLU A 50 -7.66 -4.07 9.15
CA GLU A 50 -9.12 -4.00 9.08
C GLU A 50 -9.61 -3.31 7.80
N SER A 51 -8.82 -2.39 7.23
CA SER A 51 -9.15 -1.69 5.98
C SER A 51 -7.91 -1.14 5.26
N VAL A 52 -8.10 -0.73 4.00
CA VAL A 52 -7.08 -0.05 3.19
C VAL A 52 -6.63 1.26 3.84
N GLU A 53 -7.57 2.02 4.39
CA GLU A 53 -7.31 3.31 5.04
C GLU A 53 -6.46 3.13 6.31
N ARG A 54 -6.71 2.07 7.08
CA ARG A 54 -5.87 1.73 8.25
C ARG A 54 -4.46 1.34 7.83
N ALA A 55 -4.34 0.55 6.77
CA ALA A 55 -3.04 0.16 6.19
C ALA A 55 -2.26 1.40 5.72
N ALA A 56 -2.91 2.27 4.93
CA ALA A 56 -2.34 3.51 4.42
C ALA A 56 -1.97 4.50 5.55
N ALA A 57 -2.82 4.66 6.57
CA ALA A 57 -2.50 5.52 7.70
C ALA A 57 -1.27 5.03 8.48
N ARG A 58 -1.11 3.71 8.62
CA ARG A 58 0.01 3.11 9.37
C ARG A 58 1.32 3.15 8.59
N TYR A 59 1.31 2.73 7.32
CA TYR A 59 2.52 2.56 6.53
C TYR A 59 2.80 3.73 5.58
N GLY A 60 1.78 4.42 5.10
CA GLY A 60 1.94 5.70 4.42
C GLY A 60 2.64 6.72 5.31
N ARG A 61 2.25 6.83 6.58
CA ARG A 61 2.97 7.69 7.54
C ARG A 61 4.38 7.19 7.87
N ALA A 62 4.57 5.87 8.02
CA ALA A 62 5.87 5.31 8.41
C ALA A 62 6.94 5.48 7.34
N PHE A 63 6.53 5.45 6.07
CA PHE A 63 7.44 5.46 4.92
C PHE A 63 7.27 6.68 4.01
N ASN A 64 6.44 7.65 4.40
CA ASN A 64 6.10 8.82 3.60
C ASN A 64 5.54 8.45 2.21
N LEU A 65 4.57 7.54 2.20
CA LEU A 65 3.88 7.06 0.98
C LEU A 65 2.40 7.47 0.98
N VAL A 66 1.83 7.57 -0.20
CA VAL A 66 0.43 7.97 -0.46
C VAL A 66 -0.34 6.79 -1.06
N LEU A 67 -1.62 6.68 -0.71
CA LEU A 67 -2.50 5.61 -1.19
C LEU A 67 -2.77 5.76 -2.69
N HIS A 68 -2.37 4.75 -3.44
CA HIS A 68 -2.65 4.58 -4.86
C HIS A 68 -3.78 3.57 -5.06
N ARG A 69 -4.78 3.91 -5.88
CA ARG A 69 -5.83 3.00 -6.34
C ARG A 69 -5.82 2.99 -7.88
N PRO A 70 -5.37 1.91 -8.54
CA PRO A 70 -5.37 1.79 -9.99
C PRO A 70 -6.77 1.60 -10.59
#